data_AF-A0A7Y9UNX7-F1
#
_entry.id   AF-A0A7Y9UNX7-F1
#
_cell.length_a   1.000
_cell.length_b   1.000
_cell.length_c   1.000
_cell.angle_alpha   90.00
_cell.angle_beta   90.00
_cell.angle_gamma   90.00
#
_symmetry.space_group_name_H-M   'P 1'
#
loop_
_entity.id
_entity.type
_entity.pdbx_description
1 polymer ?
#
loop_
_entity_poly.entity_id
_entity_poly.type
_entity_poly.pdbx_seq_one_letter_code
_entity_poly.pdbx_strand_id
1 'polypeptide(L)'
;MADPYEDPAEALIWDVRALDAAEAITDERAQQHHASLHVAGFYPSLYLNIADNLRRLSSFDAAAEHIRHAEQHAAALSDDAYGNTIRTAIDEVHEAIDNRDTARRASAPGAAR
;
A
#
# COMPACT_ATOMS: atom_id res chain seq x y z
N MET A 1 -21.69 8.50 15.83
CA MET A 1 -20.63 9.04 14.95
C MET A 1 -19.93 7.81 14.43
N ALA A 2 -20.29 7.37 13.23
CA ALA A 2 -19.87 6.10 12.65
C ALA A 2 -18.63 6.37 11.79
N ASP A 3 -17.55 5.63 12.05
CA ASP A 3 -16.29 5.72 11.32
C ASP A 3 -16.51 5.26 9.86
N PRO A 4 -16.25 6.10 8.85
CA PRO A 4 -16.69 5.82 7.47
C PRO A 4 -15.77 4.88 6.67
N TYR A 5 -14.94 4.04 7.32
CA TYR A 5 -13.93 3.24 6.60
C TYR A 5 -13.90 1.75 6.96
N GLU A 6 -15.03 1.17 7.36
CA GLU A 6 -15.09 -0.29 7.56
C GLU A 6 -15.15 -1.10 6.26
N ASP A 7 -15.64 -0.50 5.16
CA ASP A 7 -15.74 -1.20 3.88
C ASP A 7 -14.40 -1.19 3.11
N PRO A 8 -13.75 -2.35 2.91
CA PRO A 8 -12.52 -2.43 2.12
C PRO A 8 -12.69 -1.93 0.68
N ALA A 9 -13.90 -1.96 0.11
CA ALA A 9 -14.16 -1.42 -1.22
C ALA A 9 -14.10 0.11 -1.27
N GLU A 10 -14.56 0.79 -0.22
CA GLU A 10 -14.51 2.26 -0.15
C GLU A 10 -13.07 2.73 0.07
N ALA A 11 -12.33 2.06 0.95
CA ALA A 11 -10.90 2.32 1.14
C ALA A 11 -10.11 2.13 -0.16
N LEU A 12 -10.38 1.05 -0.90
CA LEU A 12 -9.74 0.77 -2.20
C LEU A 12 -9.96 1.89 -3.23
N ILE A 13 -11.15 2.48 -3.31
CA ILE A 13 -11.42 3.59 -4.23
C ILE A 13 -10.54 4.80 -3.89
N TRP A 14 -10.36 5.10 -2.60
CA TRP A 14 -9.51 6.18 -2.16
C TRP A 14 -8.03 5.89 -2.39
N ASP A 15 -7.58 4.66 -2.12
CA ASP A 15 -6.20 4.25 -2.36
C ASP A 15 -5.82 4.32 -3.84
N VAL A 16 -6.70 3.84 -4.75
CA VAL A 16 -6.48 3.92 -6.20
C VAL A 16 -6.42 5.39 -6.67
N ARG A 17 -7.32 6.24 -6.18
CA ARG A 17 -7.28 7.69 -6.49
C ARG A 17 -6.00 8.35 -6.00
N ALA A 18 -5.50 7.96 -4.82
CA ALA A 18 -4.25 8.46 -4.29
C ALA A 18 -3.05 8.00 -5.13
N LEU A 19 -3.09 6.76 -5.64
CA LEU A 19 -2.07 6.24 -6.55
C LEU A 19 -2.06 7.00 -7.88
N ASP A 20 -3.22 7.17 -8.53
CA ASP A 20 -3.33 7.95 -9.77
C ASP A 20 -2.80 9.38 -9.60
N ALA A 21 -3.13 10.02 -8.47
CA ALA A 21 -2.63 11.36 -8.16
C ALA A 21 -1.11 11.39 -7.93
N ALA A 22 -0.56 10.36 -7.26
CA ALA A 22 0.88 10.23 -7.07
C ALA A 22 1.61 10.04 -8.41
N GLU A 23 1.09 9.18 -9.30
CA GLU A 23 1.62 8.96 -10.65
C GLU A 23 1.59 10.24 -11.50
N ALA A 24 0.47 10.98 -11.50
CA ALA A 24 0.36 12.25 -12.21
C ALA A 24 1.38 13.30 -11.70
N ILE A 25 1.55 13.40 -10.38
CA ILE A 25 2.56 14.29 -9.77
C ILE A 25 3.97 13.84 -10.15
N THR A 26 4.25 12.54 -10.20
CA THR A 26 5.57 12.02 -10.58
C THR A 26 5.91 12.36 -12.02
N ASP A 27 4.95 12.30 -12.96
CA ASP A 27 5.16 12.73 -14.36
C ASP A 27 5.47 14.23 -14.46
N GLU A 28 4.75 15.06 -13.70
CA GLU A 28 4.96 16.51 -13.66
C GLU A 28 6.28 16.89 -12.95
N ARG A 29 6.64 16.14 -11.89
CA ARG A 29 7.86 16.32 -11.09
C ARG A 29 9.06 15.56 -11.64
N ALA A 30 8.92 14.70 -12.65
CA ALA A 30 10.06 14.25 -13.46
C ALA A 30 10.79 15.47 -14.08
N GLN A 31 10.09 16.60 -14.21
CA GLN A 31 10.68 17.90 -14.59
C GLN A 31 11.31 18.66 -13.40
N GLN A 32 11.12 18.21 -12.15
CA GLN A 32 11.56 18.85 -10.90
C GLN A 32 12.04 17.83 -9.83
N HIS A 33 13.35 17.58 -9.76
CA HIS A 33 13.98 16.44 -9.08
C HIS A 33 13.81 16.27 -7.55
N HIS A 34 13.37 17.27 -6.78
CA HIS A 34 13.31 17.17 -5.31
C HIS A 34 11.98 16.63 -4.75
N ALA A 35 10.84 16.92 -5.39
CA ALA A 35 9.55 16.45 -4.91
C ALA A 35 9.36 14.94 -5.18
N SER A 36 9.91 14.44 -6.28
CA SER A 36 9.80 13.03 -6.69
C SER A 36 10.43 12.07 -5.68
N LEU A 37 11.52 12.46 -5.01
CA LEU A 37 12.14 11.62 -3.96
C LEU A 37 11.24 11.44 -2.73
N HIS A 38 10.46 12.47 -2.38
CA HIS A 38 9.54 12.38 -1.25
C HIS A 38 8.29 11.55 -1.60
N VAL A 39 7.78 11.70 -2.83
CA VAL A 39 6.63 10.92 -3.33
C VAL A 39 7.01 9.45 -3.56
N ALA A 40 8.21 9.18 -4.08
CA ALA A 40 8.79 7.83 -4.25
C ALA A 40 8.72 7.00 -2.95
N GLY A 41 8.95 7.66 -1.80
CA GLY A 41 8.89 7.03 -0.49
C GLY A 41 7.51 6.53 -0.08
N PHE A 42 6.42 7.05 -0.67
CA PHE A 42 5.05 6.67 -0.32
C PHE A 42 4.45 5.58 -1.21
N TYR A 43 4.98 5.35 -2.41
CA TYR A 43 4.50 4.29 -3.32
C TYR A 43 4.44 2.89 -2.67
N PRO A 44 5.46 2.43 -1.92
CA PRO A 44 5.39 1.15 -1.24
C PRO A 44 4.17 1.02 -0.33
N SER A 45 3.84 2.09 0.41
CA SER A 45 2.70 2.10 1.33
C SER A 45 1.34 2.10 0.60
N LEU A 46 1.25 2.78 -0.55
CA LEU A 46 0.04 2.80 -1.37
C LEU A 46 -0.24 1.42 -1.98
N TYR A 47 0.76 0.82 -2.62
CA TYR A 47 0.61 -0.53 -3.18
C TYR A 47 0.31 -1.58 -2.11
N LEU A 48 0.92 -1.44 -0.92
CA LEU A 48 0.64 -2.29 0.24
C LEU A 48 -0.83 -2.20 0.67
N ASN A 49 -1.37 -0.98 0.83
CA ASN A 49 -2.77 -0.79 1.23
C ASN A 49 -3.75 -1.37 0.19
N ILE A 50 -3.49 -1.16 -1.10
CA ILE A 50 -4.28 -1.73 -2.19
C ILE A 50 -4.26 -3.26 -2.14
N ALA A 51 -3.07 -3.86 -1.96
CA ALA A 51 -2.94 -5.30 -1.83
C ALA A 51 -3.71 -5.87 -0.62
N ASP A 52 -3.65 -5.20 0.54
CA ASP A 52 -4.41 -5.63 1.73
C ASP A 52 -5.93 -5.54 1.50
N ASN A 53 -6.41 -4.46 0.89
CA ASN A 53 -7.82 -4.29 0.57
C ASN A 53 -8.32 -5.31 -0.46
N LEU A 54 -7.56 -5.56 -1.53
CA LEU A 54 -7.87 -6.59 -2.53
C LEU A 54 -7.91 -7.99 -1.93
N ARG A 55 -6.95 -8.32 -1.05
CA ARG A 55 -6.92 -9.59 -0.32
C ARG A 55 -8.18 -9.74 0.54
N ARG A 56 -8.58 -8.71 1.29
CA ARG A 56 -9.81 -8.71 2.11
C ARG A 56 -11.09 -8.88 1.27
N LEU A 57 -11.07 -8.47 0.00
CA LEU A 57 -12.13 -8.70 -0.98
C LEU A 57 -12.05 -10.07 -1.69
N SER A 58 -11.15 -10.95 -1.26
CA SER A 58 -10.85 -12.25 -1.89
C SER A 58 -10.30 -12.17 -3.32
N SER A 59 -9.83 -11.00 -3.74
CA SER A 59 -9.20 -10.75 -5.05
C SER A 59 -7.70 -11.04 -5.00
N PHE A 60 -7.32 -12.29 -4.70
CA PHE A 60 -5.94 -12.67 -4.40
C PHE A 60 -4.97 -12.47 -5.57
N ASP A 61 -5.39 -12.73 -6.82
CA ASP A 61 -4.52 -12.56 -7.98
C ASP A 61 -4.13 -11.08 -8.18
N ALA A 62 -5.11 -10.18 -8.03
CA ALA A 62 -4.89 -8.74 -8.09
C ALA A 62 -4.07 -8.25 -6.88
N ALA A 63 -4.33 -8.80 -5.68
CA ALA A 63 -3.53 -8.49 -4.48
C ALA A 63 -2.06 -8.90 -4.66
N ALA A 64 -1.81 -10.07 -5.27
CA ALA A 64 -0.47 -10.58 -5.53
C ALA A 64 0.31 -9.71 -6.53
N GLU A 65 -0.37 -9.08 -7.48
CA GLU A 65 0.26 -8.10 -8.39
C GLU A 65 0.69 -6.84 -7.63
N HIS A 66 -0.22 -6.26 -6.85
CA HIS A 66 0.07 -5.03 -6.12
C HIS A 66 1.12 -5.22 -5.03
N ILE A 67 1.15 -6.37 -4.34
CA ILE A 67 2.18 -6.61 -3.32
C ILE A 67 3.59 -6.73 -3.93
N ARG A 68 3.72 -7.28 -5.14
CA ARG A 68 5.00 -7.28 -5.88
C ARG A 68 5.45 -5.88 -6.25
N HIS A 69 4.53 -4.99 -6.62
CA HIS A 69 4.86 -3.58 -6.85
C HIS A 69 5.31 -2.89 -5.56
N ALA A 70 4.67 -3.17 -4.43
CA ALA A 70 5.09 -2.66 -3.12
C ALA A 70 6.53 -3.09 -2.79
N GLU A 71 6.86 -4.37 -2.98
CA GLU A 71 8.19 -4.93 -2.74
C GLU A 71 9.28 -4.26 -3.61
N GLN A 72 9.01 -4.10 -4.91
CA GLN A 72 9.94 -3.45 -5.84
C GLN A 72 10.28 -2.01 -5.43
N HIS A 73 9.28 -1.24 -4.99
CA HIS A 73 9.50 0.13 -4.54
C HIS A 73 10.12 0.18 -3.14
N ALA A 74 9.80 -0.79 -2.26
CA ALA A 74 10.39 -0.89 -0.92
C ALA A 74 11.90 -1.18 -0.96
N ALA A 75 12.40 -1.83 -2.01
CA ALA A 75 13.82 -2.03 -2.23
C ALA A 75 14.61 -0.72 -2.40
N ALA A 76 13.95 0.37 -2.81
CA ALA A 76 14.55 1.70 -2.94
C ALA A 76 14.46 2.56 -1.66
N LEU A 77 13.72 2.10 -0.63
CA LEU A 77 13.64 2.80 0.65
C LEU A 77 14.95 2.72 1.44
N SER A 78 15.21 3.73 2.26
CA SER A 78 16.30 3.69 3.23
C SER A 78 16.04 2.63 4.30
N ASP A 79 17.10 2.07 4.90
CA ASP A 79 17.02 1.08 5.99
C ASP A 79 16.67 1.72 7.36
N ASP A 80 15.87 2.77 7.34
CA ASP A 80 15.39 3.45 8.53
C ASP A 80 14.16 2.74 9.13
N ALA A 81 13.65 3.29 10.24
CA ALA A 81 12.49 2.72 10.92
C ALA A 81 11.25 2.63 10.01
N TYR A 82 11.10 3.57 9.07
CA TYR A 82 10.00 3.58 8.11
C TYR A 82 10.15 2.48 7.07
N GLY A 83 11.30 2.40 6.40
CA GLY A 83 11.59 1.36 5.41
C GLY A 83 11.49 -0.07 5.99
N ASN A 84 11.99 -0.27 7.21
CA ASN A 84 11.86 -1.56 7.89
C ASN A 84 10.41 -1.91 8.25
N THR A 85 9.60 -0.92 8.65
CA THR A 85 8.16 -1.13 8.92
C THR A 85 7.42 -1.54 7.66
N ILE A 86 7.68 -0.88 6.54
CA ILE A 86 7.05 -1.18 5.26
C ILE A 86 7.43 -2.59 4.77
N ARG A 87 8.71 -2.99 4.87
CA ARG A 87 9.16 -4.32 4.45
C ARG A 87 8.50 -5.44 5.26
N THR A 88 8.51 -5.33 6.59
CA THR A 88 7.79 -6.27 7.47
C THR A 88 6.31 -6.33 7.10
N ALA A 89 5.69 -5.19 6.81
CA ALA A 89 4.29 -5.16 6.44
C ALA A 89 4.04 -5.80 5.06
N ILE A 90 4.97 -5.69 4.11
CA ILE A 90 4.87 -6.37 2.81
C ILE A 90 4.90 -7.89 3.00
N ASP A 91 5.86 -8.39 3.77
CA ASP A 91 6.00 -9.82 4.05
C ASP A 91 4.74 -10.42 4.68
N GLU A 92 4.16 -9.73 5.66
CA GLU A 92 2.91 -10.14 6.30
C GLU A 92 1.70 -10.14 5.34
N VAL A 93 1.62 -9.22 4.35
CA VAL A 93 0.52 -9.25 3.34
C VAL A 93 0.79 -10.39 2.37
N HIS A 94 2.04 -10.59 1.95
CA HIS A 94 2.40 -11.65 1.02
C HIS A 94 2.01 -13.03 1.58
N GLU A 95 2.36 -13.30 2.84
CA GLU A 95 1.95 -14.53 3.53
C GLU A 95 0.42 -14.67 3.63
N ALA A 96 -0.29 -13.57 3.94
CA ALA A 96 -1.75 -13.59 4.02
C ALA A 96 -2.42 -13.84 2.65
N ILE A 97 -1.85 -13.35 1.56
CA ILE A 97 -2.31 -13.63 0.19
C ILE A 97 -2.08 -15.11 -0.15
N ASP A 98 -0.90 -15.64 0.13
CA ASP A 98 -0.54 -17.04 -0.14
C ASP A 98 -1.46 -18.01 0.63
N ASN A 99 -1.76 -17.66 1.89
CA ASN A 99 -2.70 -18.42 2.74
C ASN A 99 -4.18 -18.19 2.39
N ARG A 100 -4.47 -17.28 1.45
CA ARG A 100 -5.82 -16.82 1.11
C ARG A 100 -6.63 -16.35 2.33
N ASP A 101 -5.94 -15.77 3.30
CA ASP A 101 -6.55 -15.18 4.48
C ASP A 101 -7.22 -13.86 4.06
N THR A 102 -8.44 -13.60 4.54
CA THR A 102 -9.18 -12.36 4.31
C THR A 102 -9.39 -11.57 5.61
N ALA A 103 -8.90 -12.07 6.74
CA ALA A 103 -8.97 -11.41 8.03
C ALA A 103 -8.22 -10.08 8.00
N ARG A 104 -8.74 -9.10 8.75
CA ARG A 104 -8.07 -7.81 8.95
C ARG A 104 -6.76 -8.04 9.70
N ARG A 105 -5.66 -7.50 9.18
CA ARG A 105 -4.37 -7.52 9.88
C ARG A 105 -4.38 -6.60 11.09
N ALA A 106 -3.73 -7.04 12.16
CA ALA A 106 -3.52 -6.23 13.37
C ALA A 106 -2.63 -4.99 13.10
N SER A 107 -1.77 -5.09 12.09
CA SER A 107 -0.81 -4.07 11.64
C SER A 107 -1.38 -3.06 10.64
N ALA A 108 -2.65 -3.19 10.23
CA ALA A 108 -3.26 -2.26 9.28
C ALA A 108 -3.51 -0.87 9.91
N PRO A 109 -3.24 0.24 9.20
CA PRO A 109 -3.57 1.57 9.68
C PRO A 109 -5.09 1.66 9.92
N GLY A 110 -5.48 2.02 11.14
CA GLY A 110 -6.88 2.02 11.61
C GLY A 110 -7.17 1.07 12.76
N ALA A 111 -6.21 0.25 13.20
CA ALA A 111 -6.36 -0.65 14.34
C ALA A 111 -6.10 -0.02 15.72
N ALA A 112 -5.67 1.24 15.80
CA ALA A 112 -5.47 1.93 17.07
C ALA A 112 -6.67 2.84 17.39
N ARG A 113 -7.48 2.42 18.37
CA ARG A 113 -8.30 3.32 19.18
C ARG A 113 -7.45 4.01 20.22
#